data_AF-A0A4Q0LLN3-F1
#
_entry.id   AF-A0A4Q0LLN3-F1
#
_cell.length_a   1.000
_cell.length_b   1.000
_cell.length_c   1.000
_cell.angle_alpha   90.00
_cell.angle_beta   90.00
_cell.angle_gamma   90.00
#
_symmetry.space_group_name_H-M   'P 1'
#
loop_
_entity.id
_entity.type
_entity.pdbx_description
1 polymer ?
#
loop_
_entity_poly.entity_id
_entity_poly.type
_entity_poly.pdbx_seq_one_letter_code
_entity_poly.pdbx_strand_id
1 'polypeptide(L)'
;MDSLHSIMDKRKKGTHLSLEERVIIQTRLKDHCSLRSIAREIGCSPSTIHYEIKRGAVKLYHGKVKRYKAQQGQSVYQNNRRYCGRKSDFLKKHKFIDYVQQHFFEDGWSLDACSNRCTAVGEFTSNDIVCTRTLYNYVDQGLLNIHNYDLPEKLKRNTKIHRIRKNKKKLGRSIEQRPQEVNKRDVFGHWECDLVLG
;
A
#
# COMPACT_ATOMS: atom_id res chain seq x y z
N MET A 1 40.84 5.15 -1.54
CA MET A 1 39.91 6.25 -1.91
C MET A 1 38.57 5.89 -1.32
N ASP A 2 38.29 6.49 -0.18
CA ASP A 2 37.29 6.04 0.76
C ASP A 2 35.87 6.30 0.25
N SER A 3 35.06 5.25 0.31
CA SER A 3 33.63 5.31 0.05
C SER A 3 32.98 6.15 1.16
N LEU A 4 32.82 7.45 0.89
CA LEU A 4 31.98 8.34 1.68
C LEU A 4 30.63 7.64 1.88
N HIS A 5 30.37 7.23 3.11
CA HIS A 5 29.09 6.68 3.50
C HIS A 5 28.03 7.75 3.25
N SER A 6 27.21 7.53 2.22
CA SER A 6 26.05 8.37 1.94
C SER A 6 25.12 8.32 3.16
N ILE A 7 25.12 9.39 3.95
CA ILE A 7 24.23 9.62 5.10
C ILE A 7 22.76 9.73 4.67
N MET A 8 22.51 9.90 3.37
CA MET A 8 21.17 10.00 2.81
C MET A 8 20.50 8.62 2.82
N ASP A 9 19.35 8.53 3.50
CA ASP A 9 18.52 7.33 3.54
C ASP A 9 18.30 6.77 2.13
N LYS A 10 18.72 5.52 1.93
CA LYS A 10 18.59 4.87 0.62
C LYS A 10 17.11 4.77 0.26
N ARG A 11 16.76 5.37 -0.87
CA ARG A 11 15.44 5.29 -1.48
C ARG A 11 14.96 3.84 -1.56
N LYS A 12 13.77 3.55 -1.00
CA LYS A 12 13.16 2.21 -1.09
C LYS A 12 12.80 1.88 -2.54
N LYS A 13 13.14 0.68 -2.99
CA LYS A 13 12.79 0.20 -4.33
C LYS A 13 11.27 0.16 -4.51
N GLY A 14 10.77 0.59 -5.67
CA GLY A 14 9.35 0.57 -6.01
C GLY A 14 8.56 1.81 -5.55
N THR A 15 9.20 2.81 -4.94
CA THR A 15 8.53 4.05 -4.55
C THR A 15 8.46 5.05 -5.71
N HIS A 16 7.39 5.84 -5.76
CA HIS A 16 7.26 6.98 -6.68
C HIS A 16 8.11 8.16 -6.22
N LEU A 17 8.48 9.06 -7.15
CA LEU A 17 9.23 10.27 -6.79
C LEU A 17 8.42 11.12 -5.80
N SER A 18 9.06 11.60 -4.74
CA SER A 18 8.47 12.59 -3.82
C SER A 18 8.58 14.01 -4.41
N LEU A 19 7.91 14.98 -3.80
CA LEU A 19 8.06 16.38 -4.20
C LEU A 19 9.50 16.88 -3.95
N GLU A 20 10.10 16.49 -2.83
CA GLU A 20 11.47 16.84 -2.46
C GLU A 20 12.48 16.32 -3.51
N GLU A 21 12.34 15.04 -3.91
CA GLU A 21 13.17 14.45 -4.95
C GLU A 21 13.01 15.19 -6.29
N ARG A 22 11.79 15.63 -6.64
CA ARG A 22 11.55 16.45 -7.83
C ARG A 22 12.21 17.83 -7.74
N VAL A 23 12.23 18.45 -6.56
CA VAL A 23 12.92 19.73 -6.33
C VAL A 23 14.44 19.55 -6.50
N ILE A 24 15.02 18.46 -6.00
CA ILE A 24 16.43 18.11 -6.22
C ILE A 24 16.72 18.00 -7.73
N ILE A 25 15.89 17.28 -8.49
CA ILE A 25 16.04 17.19 -9.96
C ILE A 25 16.04 18.59 -10.58
N GLN A 26 15.11 19.45 -10.18
CA GLN A 26 15.03 20.82 -10.72
C GLN A 26 16.29 21.65 -10.40
N THR A 27 16.78 21.60 -9.17
CA THR A 27 17.99 22.33 -8.75
C THR A 27 19.20 21.82 -9.51
N ARG A 28 19.44 20.51 -9.55
CA ARG A 28 20.59 19.92 -10.24
C ARG A 28 20.58 20.14 -11.75
N LEU A 29 19.41 20.25 -12.37
CA LEU A 29 19.31 20.65 -13.77
C LEU A 29 19.72 22.11 -14.00
N LYS A 30 19.49 23.01 -13.03
CA LYS A 30 20.02 24.39 -13.08
C LYS A 30 21.53 24.40 -12.92
N ASP A 31 22.08 23.50 -12.11
CA ASP A 31 23.52 23.32 -11.93
C ASP A 31 24.21 22.60 -13.11
N HIS A 32 23.49 22.39 -14.23
CA HIS A 32 23.97 21.68 -15.42
C HIS A 32 24.50 20.25 -15.15
N CYS A 33 24.03 19.60 -14.09
CA CYS A 33 24.41 18.24 -13.78
C CYS A 33 23.85 17.24 -14.81
N SER A 34 24.62 16.18 -15.10
CA SER A 34 24.16 15.10 -15.97
C SER A 34 23.04 14.28 -15.32
N LEU A 35 22.12 13.74 -16.14
CA LEU A 35 21.00 12.92 -15.66
C LEU A 35 21.47 11.71 -14.82
N ARG A 36 22.62 11.13 -15.18
CA ARG A 36 23.21 9.99 -14.46
C ARG A 36 23.73 10.40 -13.07
N SER A 37 24.25 11.62 -12.93
CA SER A 37 24.69 12.16 -11.63
C SER A 37 23.50 12.35 -10.70
N ILE A 38 22.44 12.99 -11.19
CA ILE A 38 21.19 13.22 -10.46
C ILE A 38 20.55 11.88 -10.04
N ALA A 39 20.61 10.86 -10.90
CA ALA A 39 20.12 9.51 -10.61
C ALA A 39 20.85 8.85 -9.44
N ARG A 40 22.18 9.02 -9.40
CA ARG A 40 23.03 8.48 -8.34
C ARG A 40 22.78 9.17 -7.00
N GLU A 41 22.56 10.49 -7.02
CA GLU A 41 22.22 11.28 -5.83
C GLU A 41 20.86 10.85 -5.24
N ILE A 42 19.83 10.71 -6.06
CA ILE A 42 18.48 10.33 -5.59
C ILE A 42 18.39 8.82 -5.30
N GLY A 43 19.29 8.00 -5.85
CA GLY A 43 19.22 6.54 -5.75
C GLY A 43 18.12 5.92 -6.62
N CYS A 44 17.93 6.43 -7.84
CA CYS A 44 16.97 5.90 -8.81
C CYS A 44 17.63 5.63 -10.17
N SER A 45 16.89 5.06 -11.13
CA SER A 45 17.43 4.82 -12.47
C SER A 45 17.51 6.12 -13.28
N PRO A 46 18.51 6.30 -14.15
CA PRO A 46 18.58 7.47 -15.05
C PRO A 46 17.33 7.62 -15.93
N SER A 47 16.72 6.50 -16.33
CA SER A 47 15.47 6.48 -17.09
C SER A 47 14.31 7.10 -16.29
N THR A 48 14.23 6.85 -14.98
CA THR A 48 13.20 7.45 -14.10
C THR A 48 13.26 8.98 -14.15
N ILE A 49 14.46 9.56 -14.06
CA ILE A 49 14.65 11.01 -14.17
C ILE A 49 14.32 11.52 -15.57
N HIS A 50 14.76 10.81 -16.62
CA HIS A 50 14.42 11.19 -17.99
C HIS A 50 12.90 11.28 -18.20
N TYR A 51 12.14 10.26 -17.79
CA TYR A 51 10.69 10.27 -17.90
C TYR A 51 10.04 11.33 -17.03
N GLU A 52 10.59 11.59 -15.85
CA GLU A 52 10.10 12.67 -14.98
C GLU A 52 10.28 14.04 -15.63
N ILE A 53 11.45 14.32 -16.18
CA ILE A 53 11.73 15.57 -16.91
C ILE A 53 10.79 15.72 -18.09
N LYS A 54 10.60 14.65 -18.88
CA LYS A 54 9.69 14.65 -20.03
C LYS A 54 8.25 15.00 -19.62
N ARG A 55 7.78 14.49 -18.47
CA ARG A 55 6.43 14.78 -17.94
C ARG A 55 6.29 16.19 -17.36
N GLY A 56 7.32 16.69 -16.68
CA GLY A 56 7.29 17.99 -15.99
C GLY A 56 7.88 19.16 -16.78
N ALA A 57 8.22 18.98 -18.06
CA ALA A 57 8.76 20.02 -18.92
C ALA A 57 7.67 21.02 -19.36
N VAL A 58 7.88 22.29 -19.06
CA VAL A 58 7.00 23.40 -19.45
C VAL A 58 7.64 24.20 -20.59
N LYS A 59 6.81 24.55 -21.58
CA LYS A 59 7.16 25.46 -22.67
C LYS A 59 7.11 26.91 -22.16
N LEU A 60 8.22 27.63 -22.26
CA LEU A 60 8.37 29.06 -21.93
C LEU A 60 8.63 29.86 -23.20
N TYR A 61 8.42 31.19 -23.14
CA TYR A 61 8.67 32.14 -24.23
C TYR A 61 8.03 31.71 -25.55
N HIS A 62 6.70 31.56 -25.58
CA HIS A 62 5.95 31.09 -26.75
C HIS A 62 6.46 29.73 -27.29
N GLY A 63 7.00 28.87 -26.42
CA GLY A 63 7.44 27.53 -26.79
C GLY A 63 8.87 27.41 -27.28
N LYS A 64 9.64 28.50 -27.31
CA LYS A 64 11.05 28.48 -27.72
C LYS A 64 11.94 27.72 -26.73
N VAL A 65 11.61 27.75 -25.44
CA VAL A 65 12.43 27.13 -24.39
C VAL A 65 11.60 26.10 -23.62
N LYS A 66 12.16 24.92 -23.38
CA LYS A 66 11.58 23.92 -22.47
C LYS A 66 12.35 23.91 -21.16
N ARG A 67 11.64 24.07 -20.04
CA ARG A 67 12.25 24.02 -18.70
C ARG A 67 11.47 23.08 -17.80
N TYR A 68 12.19 22.21 -17.09
CA TYR A 68 11.58 21.36 -16.08
C TYR A 68 11.16 22.19 -14.85
N LYS A 69 9.95 21.95 -14.34
CA LYS A 69 9.48 22.49 -13.07
C LYS A 69 8.97 21.35 -12.18
N ALA A 70 9.49 21.24 -10.97
CA ALA A 70 9.13 20.21 -10.00
C ALA A 70 7.63 20.24 -9.67
N GLN A 71 7.05 21.43 -9.47
CA GLN A 71 5.62 21.60 -9.23
C GLN A 71 4.76 21.08 -10.40
N GLN A 72 5.20 21.29 -11.65
CA GLN A 72 4.50 20.75 -12.80
C GLN A 72 4.59 19.21 -12.82
N GLY A 73 5.78 18.65 -12.60
CA GLY A 73 5.97 17.20 -12.51
C GLY A 73 5.09 16.56 -11.43
N GLN A 74 4.98 17.21 -10.27
CA GLN A 74 4.09 16.80 -9.18
C GLN A 74 2.60 16.86 -9.59
N SER A 75 2.17 17.97 -10.21
CA SER A 75 0.78 18.14 -10.66
C SER A 75 0.38 17.09 -11.70
N VAL A 76 1.24 16.86 -12.71
CA VAL A 76 1.03 15.82 -13.73
C VAL A 76 0.96 14.44 -13.09
N TYR A 77 1.85 14.15 -12.14
CA TYR A 77 1.81 12.89 -11.39
C TYR A 77 0.49 12.73 -10.63
N GLN A 78 0.07 13.73 -9.85
CA GLN A 78 -1.19 13.70 -9.10
C GLN A 78 -2.40 13.53 -10.02
N ASN A 79 -2.43 14.23 -11.16
CA ASN A 79 -3.50 14.10 -12.14
C ASN A 79 -3.57 12.67 -12.70
N ASN A 80 -2.43 12.12 -13.13
CA ASN A 80 -2.38 10.73 -13.62
C ASN A 80 -2.82 9.73 -12.53
N ARG A 81 -2.41 9.96 -11.27
CA ARG A 81 -2.84 9.14 -10.13
C ARG A 81 -4.35 9.19 -9.89
N ARG A 82 -5.02 10.30 -10.19
CA ARG A 82 -6.49 10.40 -10.12
C ARG A 82 -7.18 9.50 -11.14
N TYR A 83 -6.55 9.17 -12.27
CA TYR A 83 -7.11 8.24 -13.26
C TYR A 83 -6.73 6.77 -12.99
N CYS A 84 -5.72 6.51 -12.17
CA CYS A 84 -5.35 5.15 -11.79
C CYS A 84 -6.46 4.46 -10.96
N GLY A 85 -6.54 3.14 -11.09
CA GLY A 85 -7.43 2.28 -10.29
C GLY A 85 -8.90 2.33 -10.71
N ARG A 86 -9.67 1.35 -10.23
CA ARG A 86 -11.12 1.29 -10.45
C ARG A 86 -11.81 2.45 -9.74
N LYS A 87 -12.70 3.16 -10.45
CA LYS A 87 -13.53 4.22 -9.86
C LYS A 87 -14.72 3.60 -9.14
N SER A 88 -15.16 4.25 -8.05
CA SER A 88 -16.36 3.84 -7.32
C SER A 88 -17.57 3.99 -8.22
N ASP A 89 -18.42 2.96 -8.24
CA ASP A 89 -19.69 3.00 -8.98
C ASP A 89 -20.80 3.71 -8.17
N PHE A 90 -20.47 4.29 -7.00
CA PHE A 90 -21.38 4.95 -6.07
C PHE A 90 -22.30 5.98 -6.76
N LEU A 91 -21.73 6.98 -7.43
CA LEU A 91 -22.52 8.02 -8.12
C LEU A 91 -23.32 7.47 -9.31
N LYS A 92 -22.76 6.46 -10.01
CA LYS A 92 -23.43 5.84 -11.16
C LYS A 92 -24.68 5.07 -10.72
N LYS A 93 -24.62 4.43 -9.55
CA LYS A 93 -25.65 3.56 -9.00
C LYS A 93 -26.46 4.24 -7.87
N HIS A 94 -26.57 5.56 -7.90
CA HIS A 94 -27.21 6.33 -6.83
C HIS A 94 -28.64 5.87 -6.53
N LYS A 95 -29.46 5.56 -7.56
CA LYS A 95 -30.82 5.05 -7.36
C LYS A 95 -30.90 3.81 -6.46
N PHE A 96 -29.97 2.88 -6.64
CA PHE A 96 -29.89 1.69 -5.79
C PHE A 96 -29.39 2.06 -4.38
N ILE A 97 -28.46 3.01 -4.28
CA ILE A 97 -27.96 3.48 -2.99
C ILE A 97 -29.06 4.16 -2.18
N ASP A 98 -29.86 5.03 -2.81
CA ASP A 98 -30.98 5.72 -2.17
C ASP A 98 -32.01 4.69 -1.65
N TYR A 99 -32.33 3.67 -2.45
CA TYR A 99 -33.16 2.54 -2.05
C TYR A 99 -32.61 1.82 -0.82
N VAL A 100 -31.31 1.50 -0.80
CA VAL A 100 -30.68 0.84 0.36
C VAL A 100 -30.80 1.72 1.60
N GLN A 101 -30.55 3.03 1.48
CA GLN A 101 -30.62 3.94 2.63
C GLN A 101 -32.05 4.06 3.17
N GLN A 102 -33.04 4.18 2.29
CA GLN A 102 -34.45 4.25 2.68
C GLN A 102 -34.87 3.00 3.47
N HIS A 103 -34.70 1.82 2.88
CA HIS A 103 -35.11 0.56 3.52
C HIS A 103 -34.27 0.18 4.75
N PHE A 104 -33.03 0.67 4.85
CA PHE A 104 -32.22 0.48 6.05
C PHE A 104 -32.82 1.23 7.26
N PHE A 105 -33.26 2.47 7.06
CA PHE A 105 -33.82 3.30 8.14
C PHE A 105 -35.31 3.04 8.41
N GLU A 106 -36.12 2.86 7.36
CA GLU A 106 -37.57 2.69 7.49
C GLU A 106 -37.93 1.27 7.93
N ASP A 107 -37.36 0.25 7.29
CA ASP A 107 -37.74 -1.15 7.54
C ASP A 107 -36.74 -1.93 8.42
N GLY A 108 -35.61 -1.33 8.77
CA GLY A 108 -34.57 -1.97 9.60
C GLY A 108 -33.86 -3.12 8.90
N TRP A 109 -33.78 -3.11 7.57
CA TRP A 109 -33.11 -4.19 6.82
C TRP A 109 -31.59 -4.14 6.95
N SER A 110 -30.95 -5.31 6.93
CA SER A 110 -29.51 -5.39 6.77
C SER A 110 -29.08 -5.06 5.33
N LEU A 111 -27.85 -4.60 5.13
CA LEU A 111 -27.30 -4.33 3.78
C LEU A 111 -27.35 -5.57 2.87
N ASP A 112 -27.16 -6.75 3.45
CA ASP A 112 -27.29 -8.03 2.74
C ASP A 112 -28.74 -8.31 2.33
N ALA A 113 -29.70 -7.99 3.20
CA ALA A 113 -31.12 -8.13 2.89
C ALA A 113 -31.53 -7.19 1.75
N CYS A 114 -31.09 -5.93 1.76
CA CYS A 114 -31.39 -4.98 0.69
C CYS A 114 -30.92 -5.48 -0.68
N SER A 115 -29.68 -5.96 -0.81
CA SER A 115 -29.17 -6.44 -2.10
C SER A 115 -29.87 -7.72 -2.58
N ASN A 116 -30.17 -8.64 -1.66
CA ASN A 116 -30.77 -9.92 -2.01
C ASN A 116 -32.25 -9.76 -2.35
N ARG A 117 -33.00 -8.93 -1.59
CA ARG A 117 -34.40 -8.63 -1.88
C ARG A 117 -34.57 -7.89 -3.19
N CYS A 118 -33.77 -6.85 -3.42
CA CYS A 118 -33.77 -6.12 -4.67
C CYS A 118 -33.61 -7.05 -5.89
N THR A 119 -32.73 -8.05 -5.79
CA THR A 119 -32.56 -9.08 -6.83
C THR A 119 -33.76 -10.01 -6.94
N ALA A 120 -34.36 -10.41 -5.82
CA ALA A 120 -35.50 -11.33 -5.79
C ALA A 120 -36.81 -10.71 -6.30
N VAL A 121 -37.05 -9.43 -6.00
CA VAL A 121 -38.22 -8.68 -6.47
C VAL A 121 -38.04 -8.25 -7.94
N GLY A 122 -36.79 -8.11 -8.40
CA GLY A 122 -36.49 -7.73 -9.78
C GLY A 122 -36.66 -6.22 -10.04
N GLU A 123 -36.64 -5.39 -9.00
CA GLU A 123 -36.81 -3.93 -9.10
C GLU A 123 -35.65 -3.24 -9.83
N PHE A 124 -34.46 -3.84 -9.82
CA PHE A 124 -33.26 -3.30 -10.46
C PHE A 124 -32.57 -4.35 -11.33
N THR A 125 -31.93 -3.88 -12.41
CA THR A 125 -31.11 -4.74 -13.26
C THR A 125 -29.80 -5.06 -12.55
N SER A 126 -29.24 -6.26 -12.74
CA SER A 126 -27.96 -6.69 -12.13
C SER A 126 -26.81 -5.71 -12.36
N ASN A 127 -26.83 -4.95 -13.45
CA ASN A 127 -25.80 -3.95 -13.73
C ASN A 127 -25.90 -2.71 -12.84
N ASP A 128 -27.08 -2.38 -12.33
CA ASP A 128 -27.35 -1.21 -11.48
C ASP A 128 -27.19 -1.51 -9.98
N ILE A 129 -27.15 -2.79 -9.62
CA ILE A 129 -26.99 -3.26 -8.24
C ILE A 129 -25.50 -3.30 -7.84
N VAL A 130 -25.23 -3.00 -6.57
CA VAL A 130 -23.92 -3.13 -5.96
C VAL A 130 -23.88 -4.38 -5.07
N CYS A 131 -22.80 -5.17 -5.12
CA CYS A 131 -22.69 -6.34 -4.23
C CYS A 131 -22.54 -5.92 -2.76
N THR A 132 -22.97 -6.80 -1.85
CA THR A 132 -22.98 -6.57 -0.41
C THR A 132 -21.66 -6.07 0.15
N ARG A 133 -20.55 -6.74 -0.23
CA ARG A 133 -19.20 -6.33 0.17
C ARG A 133 -18.90 -4.88 -0.19
N THR A 134 -19.37 -4.41 -1.33
CA THR A 134 -19.15 -3.03 -1.77
C THR A 134 -20.03 -2.05 -0.99
N LEU A 135 -21.26 -2.43 -0.60
CA LEU A 135 -22.07 -1.65 0.34
C LEU A 135 -21.38 -1.47 1.70
N TYR A 136 -20.87 -2.56 2.29
CA TYR A 136 -20.09 -2.47 3.54
C TYR A 136 -18.85 -1.59 3.39
N ASN A 137 -18.15 -1.67 2.24
CA ASN A 137 -17.02 -0.79 1.95
C ASN A 137 -17.43 0.69 1.84
N TYR A 138 -18.62 0.98 1.32
CA TYR A 138 -19.14 2.35 1.25
C TYR A 138 -19.48 2.90 2.64
N VAL A 139 -20.00 2.07 3.55
CA VAL A 139 -20.15 2.44 4.96
C VAL A 139 -18.79 2.78 5.59
N ASP A 140 -17.79 1.92 5.39
CA ASP A 140 -16.44 2.15 5.94
C ASP A 140 -15.78 3.41 5.40
N GLN A 141 -16.08 3.78 4.15
CA GLN A 141 -15.60 5.01 3.53
C GLN A 141 -16.43 6.25 3.91
N GLY A 142 -17.54 6.08 4.64
CA GLY A 142 -18.47 7.16 4.99
C GLY A 142 -19.21 7.74 3.79
N LEU A 143 -19.40 6.95 2.72
CA LEU A 143 -20.11 7.38 1.52
C LEU A 143 -21.63 7.28 1.68
N LEU A 144 -22.09 6.37 2.54
CA LEU A 144 -23.50 6.21 2.89
C LEU A 144 -23.82 7.03 4.13
N ASN A 145 -25.09 7.43 4.31
CA ASN A 145 -25.57 7.98 5.58
C ASN A 145 -25.71 6.93 6.69
N ILE A 146 -25.17 5.73 6.48
CA ILE A 146 -25.15 4.63 7.44
C ILE A 146 -23.74 4.59 8.01
N HIS A 147 -23.63 4.59 9.34
CA HIS A 147 -22.35 4.55 10.03
C HIS A 147 -22.07 3.18 10.64
N ASN A 148 -20.81 2.90 10.95
CA ASN A 148 -20.42 1.61 11.51
C ASN A 148 -21.09 1.27 12.86
N TYR A 149 -21.56 2.26 13.62
CA TYR A 149 -22.32 2.04 14.85
C TYR A 149 -23.76 1.58 14.59
N ASP A 150 -24.32 1.86 13.41
CA ASP A 150 -25.65 1.41 12.99
C ASP A 150 -25.65 -0.08 12.58
N LEU A 151 -24.46 -0.70 12.46
CA LEU A 151 -24.30 -2.12 12.13
C LEU A 151 -23.79 -2.92 13.35
N PRO A 152 -24.64 -3.21 14.35
CA PRO A 152 -24.22 -3.87 15.59
C PRO A 152 -23.64 -5.27 15.33
N GLU A 153 -24.13 -5.97 14.31
CA GLU A 153 -23.63 -7.31 13.98
C GLU A 153 -22.21 -7.28 13.39
N LYS A 154 -21.86 -6.21 12.65
CA LYS A 154 -20.51 -6.01 12.12
C LYS A 154 -19.48 -5.86 13.25
N LEU A 155 -19.85 -5.18 14.34
CA LEU A 155 -19.00 -4.99 15.51
C LEU A 155 -18.85 -6.26 16.36
N LYS A 156 -19.89 -7.10 16.42
CA LYS A 156 -19.87 -8.36 17.18
C LYS A 156 -19.01 -9.45 16.53
N ARG A 157 -18.91 -9.47 15.19
CA ARG A 157 -18.20 -10.54 14.47
C ARG A 157 -16.69 -10.40 14.58
N ASN A 158 -16.02 -11.49 14.97
CA ASN A 158 -14.55 -11.54 15.00
C ASN A 158 -14.00 -11.63 13.57
N THR A 159 -13.29 -10.60 13.13
CA THR A 159 -12.66 -10.52 11.80
C THR A 159 -11.29 -11.20 11.72
N LYS A 160 -10.73 -11.64 12.85
CA LYS A 160 -9.43 -12.30 12.86
C LYS A 160 -9.53 -13.67 12.19
N ILE A 161 -8.81 -13.83 11.09
CA ILE A 161 -8.65 -15.11 10.42
C ILE A 161 -8.00 -16.08 11.41
N HIS A 162 -8.67 -17.19 11.71
CA HIS A 162 -8.10 -18.27 12.50
C HIS A 162 -6.90 -18.85 11.77
N ARG A 163 -5.69 -18.64 12.33
CA ARG A 163 -4.43 -19.13 11.74
C ARG A 163 -3.87 -20.23 12.62
N ILE A 164 -3.87 -21.45 12.12
CA ILE A 164 -3.15 -22.58 12.73
C ILE A 164 -1.66 -22.37 12.45
N ARG A 165 -0.91 -21.86 13.44
CA ARG A 165 0.55 -21.73 13.34
C ARG A 165 1.20 -23.03 13.81
N LYS A 166 1.89 -23.73 12.91
CA LYS A 166 2.86 -24.77 13.32
C LYS A 166 4.04 -24.07 13.99
N ASN A 167 4.39 -24.49 15.21
CA ASN A 167 5.54 -23.95 15.93
C ASN A 167 6.82 -24.34 15.18
N LYS A 168 7.59 -23.36 14.71
CA LYS A 168 8.79 -23.57 13.86
C LYS A 168 10.09 -23.67 14.67
N LYS A 169 10.02 -23.70 16.01
CA LYS A 169 11.22 -23.74 16.85
C LYS A 169 12.01 -25.02 16.57
N LYS A 170 13.18 -24.91 15.93
CA LYS A 170 14.16 -25.98 15.84
C LYS A 170 14.92 -26.00 17.16
N LEU A 171 14.65 -26.99 18.02
CA LEU A 171 15.22 -27.08 19.38
C LEU A 171 16.69 -27.51 19.42
N GLY A 172 17.37 -27.61 18.27
CA GLY A 172 18.74 -28.10 18.19
C GLY A 172 18.83 -29.63 18.28
N ARG A 173 20.05 -30.14 18.45
CA ARG A 173 20.30 -31.57 18.71
C ARG A 173 20.19 -31.84 20.21
N SER A 174 19.70 -33.04 20.58
CA SER A 174 19.67 -33.46 21.98
C SER A 174 21.10 -33.56 22.53
N ILE A 175 21.28 -33.26 23.82
CA ILE A 175 22.56 -33.42 24.51
C ILE A 175 23.05 -34.88 24.47
N GLU A 176 22.13 -35.84 24.38
CA GLU A 176 22.41 -37.27 24.24
C GLU A 176 23.17 -37.60 22.94
N GLN A 177 23.05 -36.77 21.91
CA GLN A 177 23.69 -36.97 20.61
C GLN A 177 25.15 -36.46 20.57
N ARG A 178 25.74 -36.10 21.72
CA ARG A 178 27.11 -35.59 21.76
C ARG A 178 28.17 -36.70 21.61
N PRO A 179 29.33 -36.41 21.00
CA PRO A 179 30.44 -37.35 20.96
C PRO A 179 30.94 -37.70 22.37
N GLN A 180 31.31 -38.97 22.60
CA GLN A 180 31.78 -39.44 23.90
C GLN A 180 33.08 -38.76 24.36
N GLU A 181 33.89 -38.27 23.43
CA GLU A 181 35.15 -37.55 23.70
C GLU A 181 34.92 -36.27 24.53
N VAL A 182 33.75 -35.64 24.39
CA VAL A 182 33.38 -34.44 25.16
C VAL A 182 33.27 -34.74 26.65
N ASN A 183 32.87 -35.95 27.03
CA ASN A 183 32.77 -36.35 28.44
C ASN A 183 34.13 -36.36 29.16
N LYS A 184 35.23 -36.57 28.42
CA LYS A 184 36.57 -36.67 28.99
C LYS A 184 37.16 -35.32 29.39
N ARG A 185 36.65 -34.23 28.81
CA ARG A 185 37.08 -32.85 29.08
C ARG A 185 38.56 -32.54 28.77
N ASP A 186 39.17 -33.35 27.91
CA ASP A 186 40.61 -33.24 27.60
C ASP A 186 40.98 -32.07 26.66
N VAL A 187 40.01 -31.54 25.90
CA VAL A 187 40.24 -30.51 24.88
C VAL A 187 39.58 -29.19 25.29
N PHE A 188 40.26 -28.08 24.99
CA PHE A 188 39.69 -26.75 25.12
C PHE A 188 38.37 -26.64 24.32
N GLY A 189 37.27 -26.44 25.03
CA GLY A 189 35.89 -26.41 24.53
C GLY A 189 34.98 -27.43 25.23
N HIS A 190 35.51 -28.52 25.78
CA HIS A 190 34.73 -29.56 26.47
C HIS A 190 34.36 -29.23 27.94
N TRP A 191 34.75 -28.06 28.42
CA TRP A 191 34.59 -27.58 29.79
C TRP A 191 33.37 -26.66 29.97
N GLU A 192 32.73 -26.26 28.87
CA GLU A 192 31.48 -25.50 28.92
C GLU A 192 30.35 -26.34 29.53
N CYS A 193 29.50 -25.72 30.36
CA CYS A 193 28.36 -26.39 30.98
C CYS A 193 27.18 -26.51 30.00
N ASP A 194 26.54 -27.68 30.00
CA ASP A 194 25.36 -27.92 29.17
C ASP A 194 24.16 -27.10 29.69
N LEU A 195 23.44 -26.44 28.79
CA LEU A 195 22.19 -25.77 29.11
C LEU A 195 21.04 -26.78 29.10
N VAL A 196 20.22 -26.79 30.16
CA VAL A 196 19.03 -27.63 30.26
C VAL A 196 17.96 -27.13 29.28
N LEU A 197 17.38 -28.04 28.50
CA LEU A 197 16.21 -27.75 27.66
C LEU A 197 14.98 -27.55 28.55
N GLY A 198 14.43 -26.33 28.57
CA GLY A 198 13.11 -25.99 29.14
C GLY A 198 12.08 -25.68 28.07
#